data_AF-A0A2A5SFP4-F1
#
_entry.id   AF-A0A2A5SFP4-F1
#
_cell.length_a   1.000
_cell.length_b   1.000
_cell.length_c   1.000
_cell.angle_alpha   90.00
_cell.angle_beta   90.00
_cell.angle_gamma   90.00
#
_symmetry.space_group_name_H-M   'P 1'
#
loop_
_entity.id
_entity.type
_entity.pdbx_description
1 polymer ?
#
loop_
_entity_poly.entity_id
_entity_poly.type
_entity_poly.pdbx_seq_one_letter_code
_entity_poly.pdbx_strand_id
1 'polypeptide(L)'
;MVRKKAKKKKNANRPLGLIFKYLREFSKFWFEYLSIFVGATIVITLVIIPLLESISELIMRVSGIPYVSYNNLGNLLQQHFLGVLGLVVVLFVLIFLVYLQFIVQFQGIRLIQARTFSLKSLFRQVISDLKNVRIQQLVFFVFYFLLIIPFGRYVFSTPLLSKIKIPVFTFEFFFKSWQNMLILFLFYAITFWISTRLILTLPLMILKGQSLKVAIKESLKRTKGVRNFFRLSVYFGLIGLFSIIMQGLLFMGGYFAQDYLDKTSFALVGAVSILDLIWLGSSIISTLSLVMLFSYLMREADLEAFEISEVVKKSPKVRRKYKIIFSTLAVLIFALVSWTYVEGFMDTVPLTISHRGVDEENGVQNTIPAMEATAKSKPDYVEMDIQETKDHQFVVFHDPTLKDLAGIDTPPQKLTLAELTNTVFSENGKKALIPSFDDYLAAAEKVNQKLLVEIKVSPFDSPKMVENFSKKYGARLLKDKAMIHSLD
;
A
#
# COMPACT_ATOMS: atom_id res chain seq x y z
N MET A 1 -46.47 23.49 -13.13
CA MET A 1 -45.71 23.08 -11.92
C MET A 1 -45.20 21.62 -11.94
N VAL A 2 -46.00 20.65 -12.43
CA VAL A 2 -45.66 19.20 -12.45
C VAL A 2 -44.41 18.87 -13.28
N ARG A 3 -44.27 19.44 -14.49
CA ARG A 3 -43.06 19.28 -15.33
C ARG A 3 -41.77 19.81 -14.66
N LYS A 4 -41.84 20.89 -13.87
CA LYS A 4 -40.69 21.42 -13.11
C LYS A 4 -40.31 20.47 -11.95
N LYS A 5 -41.29 19.92 -11.21
CA LYS A 5 -41.04 18.91 -10.15
C LYS A 5 -40.46 17.61 -10.73
N ALA A 6 -40.96 17.13 -11.87
CA ALA A 6 -40.44 15.93 -12.54
C ALA A 6 -39.01 16.12 -13.09
N LYS A 7 -38.71 17.29 -13.68
CA LYS A 7 -37.34 17.62 -14.15
C LYS A 7 -36.35 17.76 -12.98
N LYS A 8 -36.79 18.31 -11.84
CA LYS A 8 -36.00 18.40 -10.59
C LYS A 8 -35.72 17.01 -9.99
N LYS A 9 -36.70 16.10 -9.99
CA LYS A 9 -36.56 14.69 -9.54
C LYS A 9 -35.64 13.88 -10.47
N LYS A 10 -35.70 14.12 -11.79
CA LYS A 10 -34.82 13.49 -12.80
C LYS A 10 -33.36 13.96 -12.70
N ASN A 11 -33.12 15.24 -12.40
CA ASN A 11 -31.77 15.77 -12.16
C ASN A 11 -31.17 15.30 -10.83
N ALA A 12 -31.98 15.14 -9.77
CA ALA A 12 -31.55 14.63 -8.47
C ALA A 12 -31.07 13.16 -8.51
N ASN A 13 -31.43 12.40 -9.55
CA ASN A 13 -31.04 11.00 -9.75
C ASN A 13 -29.85 10.81 -10.70
N ARG A 14 -29.23 11.90 -11.18
CA ARG A 14 -27.96 11.82 -11.93
C ARG A 14 -26.78 11.66 -10.96
N PRO A 15 -25.63 11.10 -11.41
CA PRO A 15 -24.44 10.90 -10.56
C PRO A 15 -24.06 12.14 -9.73
N LEU A 16 -23.90 13.29 -10.38
CA LEU A 16 -23.61 14.57 -9.71
C LEU A 16 -24.68 14.99 -8.70
N GLY A 17 -25.96 14.81 -9.02
CA GLY A 17 -27.07 15.13 -8.12
C GLY A 17 -27.03 14.28 -6.84
N LEU A 18 -26.59 13.03 -6.95
CA LEU A 18 -26.40 12.14 -5.81
C LEU A 18 -25.22 12.55 -4.94
N ILE A 19 -24.10 12.95 -5.54
CA ILE A 19 -22.94 13.47 -4.82
C ILE A 19 -23.36 14.66 -3.94
N PHE A 20 -24.03 15.67 -4.51
CA PHE A 20 -24.51 16.81 -3.73
C PHE A 20 -25.53 16.44 -2.65
N LYS A 21 -26.38 15.43 -2.91
CA LYS A 21 -27.33 14.91 -1.92
C LYS A 21 -26.58 14.34 -0.71
N TYR A 22 -25.59 13.48 -0.94
CA TYR A 22 -24.81 12.86 0.12
C TYR A 22 -23.86 13.84 0.82
N LEU A 23 -23.30 14.82 0.10
CA LEU A 23 -22.52 15.90 0.70
C LEU A 23 -23.33 16.72 1.72
N ARG A 24 -24.57 17.09 1.36
CA ARG A 24 -25.49 17.81 2.26
C ARG A 24 -25.94 16.95 3.45
N GLU A 25 -26.03 15.65 3.25
CA GLU A 25 -26.37 14.73 4.32
C GLU A 25 -25.19 14.60 5.30
N PHE A 26 -23.98 14.38 4.77
CA PHE A 26 -22.75 14.36 5.54
C PHE A 26 -22.56 15.65 6.34
N SER A 27 -22.75 16.83 5.74
CA SER A 27 -22.56 18.10 6.46
C SER A 27 -23.50 18.28 7.66
N LYS A 28 -24.68 17.64 7.65
CA LYS A 28 -25.62 17.67 8.79
C LYS A 28 -25.24 16.68 9.91
N PHE A 29 -24.59 15.58 9.56
CA PHE A 29 -24.29 14.46 10.48
C PHE A 29 -22.80 14.12 10.50
N TRP A 30 -21.94 15.10 10.23
CA TRP A 30 -20.51 14.91 10.00
C TRP A 30 -19.85 14.25 11.21
N PHE A 31 -20.25 14.65 12.42
CA PHE A 31 -19.70 14.12 13.66
C PHE A 31 -20.05 12.64 13.81
N GLU A 32 -21.29 12.25 13.53
CA GLU A 32 -21.73 10.87 13.63
C GLU A 32 -20.96 9.99 12.63
N TYR A 33 -20.78 10.44 11.39
CA TYR A 33 -19.96 9.72 10.42
C TYR A 33 -18.49 9.64 10.84
N LEU A 34 -17.85 10.76 11.16
CA LEU A 34 -16.44 10.76 11.57
C LEU A 34 -16.23 9.90 12.83
N SER A 35 -17.15 9.92 13.79
CA SER A 35 -17.04 9.11 15.01
C SER A 35 -16.98 7.60 14.72
N ILE A 36 -17.68 7.13 13.68
CA ILE A 36 -17.68 5.72 13.28
C ILE A 36 -16.41 5.40 12.48
N PHE A 37 -16.09 6.21 11.47
CA PHE A 37 -14.99 5.92 10.55
C PHE A 37 -13.63 6.19 11.19
N VAL A 38 -13.42 7.40 11.72
CA VAL A 38 -12.17 7.78 12.40
C VAL A 38 -12.03 7.00 13.71
N GLY A 39 -13.12 6.80 14.46
CA GLY A 39 -13.09 5.98 15.68
C GLY A 39 -12.65 4.53 15.40
N ALA A 40 -13.20 3.90 14.35
CA ALA A 40 -12.75 2.58 13.93
C ALA A 40 -11.28 2.58 13.52
N THR A 41 -10.83 3.58 12.75
CA THR A 41 -9.43 3.73 12.35
C THR A 41 -8.51 3.87 13.57
N ILE A 42 -8.85 4.70 14.55
CA ILE A 42 -8.05 4.88 15.78
C ILE A 42 -7.93 3.56 16.54
N VAL A 43 -9.04 2.84 16.74
CA VAL A 43 -9.03 1.54 17.43
C VAL A 43 -8.18 0.52 16.65
N ILE A 44 -8.33 0.49 15.32
CA ILE A 44 -7.57 -0.40 14.46
C ILE A 44 -6.06 -0.11 14.58
N THR A 45 -5.67 1.16 14.46
CA THR A 45 -4.26 1.56 14.44
C THR A 45 -3.60 1.45 15.81
N LEU A 46 -4.25 1.88 16.88
CA LEU A 46 -3.64 1.95 18.21
C LEU A 46 -3.78 0.68 19.04
N VAL A 47 -4.76 -0.18 18.72
CA VAL A 47 -5.05 -1.38 19.52
C VAL A 47 -4.89 -2.63 18.69
N ILE A 48 -5.61 -2.74 17.57
CA ILE A 48 -5.68 -3.99 16.81
C ILE A 48 -4.34 -4.32 16.14
N ILE A 49 -3.74 -3.37 15.42
CA ILE A 49 -2.47 -3.62 14.70
C ILE A 49 -1.34 -4.00 15.68
N PRO A 50 -1.03 -3.21 16.73
CA PRO A 50 0.02 -3.58 17.69
C PRO A 50 -0.23 -4.94 18.35
N LEU A 51 -1.49 -5.28 18.64
CA LEU A 51 -1.86 -6.57 19.20
C LEU A 51 -1.58 -7.71 18.21
N LEU A 52 -2.00 -7.59 16.95
CA LEU A 52 -1.73 -8.61 15.93
C LEU A 52 -0.24 -8.76 15.63
N GLU A 53 0.51 -7.64 15.59
CA GLU A 53 1.97 -7.65 15.42
C GLU A 53 2.65 -8.35 16.62
N SER A 54 2.26 -8.02 17.85
CA SER A 54 2.80 -8.66 19.07
C SER A 54 2.50 -10.17 19.12
N ILE A 55 1.28 -10.58 18.75
CA ILE A 55 0.90 -12.00 18.69
C ILE A 55 1.72 -12.72 17.61
N SER A 56 1.88 -12.10 16.43
CA SER A 56 2.68 -12.69 15.34
C SER A 56 4.13 -12.85 15.74
N GLU A 57 4.71 -11.83 16.37
CA GLU A 57 6.08 -11.86 16.87
C GLU A 57 6.26 -12.93 17.94
N LEU A 58 5.33 -13.06 18.88
CA LEU A 58 5.36 -14.12 19.88
C LEU A 58 5.33 -15.51 19.25
N ILE A 59 4.44 -15.74 18.26
CA ILE A 59 4.37 -17.01 17.53
C ILE A 59 5.70 -17.30 16.83
N MET A 60 6.28 -16.32 16.16
CA MET A 60 7.56 -16.46 15.47
C MET A 60 8.70 -16.77 16.43
N ARG A 61 8.84 -16.01 17.53
CA ARG A 61 9.87 -16.21 18.55
C ARG A 61 9.78 -17.59 19.22
N VAL A 62 8.59 -18.00 19.65
CA VAL A 62 8.37 -19.30 20.30
C VAL A 62 8.58 -20.46 19.32
N SER A 63 8.24 -20.26 18.05
CA SER A 63 8.43 -21.30 17.03
C SER A 63 9.84 -21.32 16.45
N GLY A 64 10.73 -20.40 16.82
CA GLY A 64 12.07 -20.28 16.22
C GLY A 64 12.06 -19.88 14.74
N ILE A 65 11.03 -19.16 14.28
CA ILE A 65 10.92 -18.67 12.90
C ILE A 65 11.57 -17.29 12.83
N PRO A 66 12.71 -17.12 12.14
CA PRO A 66 13.37 -15.82 12.05
C PRO A 66 12.63 -14.84 11.13
N TYR A 67 12.10 -15.33 10.01
CA TYR A 67 11.33 -14.56 9.04
C TYR A 67 10.43 -15.47 8.19
N VAL A 68 9.42 -14.89 7.54
CA VAL A 68 8.50 -15.60 6.63
C VAL A 68 8.60 -14.99 5.24
N SER A 69 8.86 -15.84 4.25
CA SER A 69 9.00 -15.46 2.84
C SER A 69 8.50 -16.59 1.94
N TYR A 70 8.32 -16.30 0.65
CA TYR A 70 7.85 -17.32 -0.30
C TYR A 70 8.92 -18.40 -0.58
N ASN A 71 10.22 -18.07 -0.47
CA ASN A 71 11.32 -19.01 -0.71
C ASN A 71 11.50 -20.01 0.46
N ASN A 72 11.16 -19.64 1.70
CA ASN A 72 11.32 -20.51 2.87
C ASN A 72 10.01 -21.21 3.32
N LEU A 73 8.86 -20.87 2.73
CA LEU A 73 7.55 -21.34 3.18
C LEU A 73 7.44 -22.88 3.23
N GLY A 74 8.01 -23.58 2.24
CA GLY A 74 8.02 -25.04 2.22
C GLY A 74 8.81 -25.63 3.40
N ASN A 75 9.96 -25.06 3.72
CA ASN A 75 10.76 -25.45 4.87
C ASN A 75 10.02 -25.14 6.18
N LEU A 76 9.43 -23.95 6.31
CA LEU A 76 8.64 -23.57 7.49
C LEU A 76 7.45 -24.51 7.74
N LEU A 77 6.76 -24.97 6.69
CA LEU A 77 5.66 -25.92 6.83
C LEU A 77 6.12 -27.29 7.34
N GLN A 78 7.34 -27.70 7.01
CA GLN A 78 7.90 -28.99 7.45
C GLN A 78 8.49 -28.90 8.86
N GLN A 79 9.25 -27.84 9.16
CA GLN A 79 10.01 -27.72 10.40
C GLN A 79 9.26 -26.94 11.51
N HIS A 80 8.35 -26.03 11.13
CA HIS A 80 7.68 -25.11 12.05
C HIS A 80 6.15 -25.08 11.83
N PHE A 81 5.54 -26.24 11.54
CA PHE A 81 4.12 -26.34 11.17
C PHE A 81 3.16 -25.61 12.12
N LEU A 82 3.32 -25.78 13.43
CA LEU A 82 2.45 -25.13 14.43
C LEU A 82 2.60 -23.60 14.42
N GLY A 83 3.82 -23.09 14.22
CA GLY A 83 4.08 -21.66 14.08
C GLY A 83 3.40 -21.09 12.84
N VAL A 84 3.55 -21.77 11.69
CA VAL A 84 2.87 -21.39 10.45
C VAL A 84 1.35 -21.44 10.62
N LEU A 85 0.81 -22.47 11.25
CA LEU A 85 -0.63 -22.58 11.54
C LEU A 85 -1.11 -21.40 12.41
N GLY A 86 -0.34 -21.02 13.43
CA GLY A 86 -0.63 -19.85 14.26
C GLY A 86 -0.68 -18.55 13.45
N LEU A 87 0.30 -18.33 12.57
CA LEU A 87 0.31 -17.16 11.67
C LEU A 87 -0.86 -17.16 10.68
N VAL A 88 -1.26 -18.33 10.17
CA VAL A 88 -2.46 -18.47 9.33
C VAL A 88 -3.72 -18.10 10.12
N VAL A 89 -3.83 -18.49 11.40
CA VAL A 89 -4.94 -18.07 12.27
C VAL A 89 -4.94 -16.55 12.45
N VAL A 90 -3.78 -15.93 12.69
CA VAL A 90 -3.66 -14.46 12.77
C VAL A 90 -4.12 -13.80 11.47
N LEU A 91 -3.76 -14.35 10.31
CA LEU A 91 -4.22 -13.86 9.01
C LEU A 91 -5.75 -13.97 8.87
N PHE A 92 -6.37 -15.07 9.31
CA PHE A 92 -7.83 -15.20 9.32
C PHE A 92 -8.50 -14.19 10.26
N VAL A 93 -7.92 -13.94 11.44
CA VAL A 93 -8.39 -12.92 12.38
C VAL A 93 -8.30 -11.54 11.73
N LEU A 94 -7.19 -11.22 11.06
CA LEU A 94 -7.03 -9.97 10.31
C LEU A 94 -8.15 -9.81 9.26
N ILE A 95 -8.38 -10.82 8.42
CA ILE A 95 -9.45 -10.81 7.41
C ILE A 95 -10.82 -10.60 8.04
N PHE A 96 -11.10 -11.29 9.16
CA PHE A 96 -12.34 -11.12 9.90
C PHE A 96 -12.51 -9.71 10.46
N LEU A 97 -11.44 -9.10 10.99
CA LEU A 97 -11.46 -7.74 11.54
C LEU A 97 -11.68 -6.69 10.44
N VAL A 98 -11.09 -6.87 9.26
CA VAL A 98 -11.39 -6.03 8.10
C VAL A 98 -12.87 -6.18 7.71
N TYR A 99 -13.38 -7.41 7.64
CA TYR A 99 -14.80 -7.64 7.33
C TYR A 99 -15.74 -6.99 8.37
N LEU A 100 -15.40 -7.10 9.66
CA LEU A 100 -16.10 -6.43 10.76
C LEU A 100 -16.09 -4.90 10.60
N GLN A 101 -14.97 -4.31 10.17
CA GLN A 101 -14.90 -2.87 9.88
C GLN A 101 -15.94 -2.47 8.82
N PHE A 102 -16.11 -3.25 7.76
CA PHE A 102 -17.15 -2.99 6.74
C PHE A 102 -18.57 -3.11 7.31
N ILE A 103 -18.85 -4.11 8.16
CA ILE A 103 -20.15 -4.23 8.84
C ILE A 103 -20.44 -2.98 9.66
N VAL A 104 -19.49 -2.54 10.48
CA VAL A 104 -19.60 -1.34 11.32
C VAL A 104 -19.90 -0.11 10.47
N GLN A 105 -19.21 0.07 9.34
CA GLN A 105 -19.40 1.22 8.45
C GLN A 105 -20.76 1.17 7.72
N PHE A 106 -21.14 0.03 7.13
CA PHE A 106 -22.44 -0.12 6.45
C PHE A 106 -23.61 0.08 7.42
N GLN A 107 -23.55 -0.54 8.61
CA GLN A 107 -24.58 -0.38 9.63
C GLN A 107 -24.60 1.04 10.21
N GLY A 108 -23.44 1.65 10.39
CA GLY A 108 -23.29 3.04 10.80
C GLY A 108 -24.02 3.99 9.86
N ILE A 109 -23.72 3.90 8.56
CA ILE A 109 -24.39 4.71 7.53
C ILE A 109 -25.90 4.44 7.54
N ARG A 110 -26.33 3.17 7.57
CA ARG A 110 -27.76 2.81 7.61
C ARG A 110 -28.49 3.50 8.75
N LEU A 111 -27.95 3.38 9.96
CA LEU A 111 -28.59 3.90 11.18
C LEU A 111 -28.59 5.44 11.22
N ILE A 112 -27.50 6.09 10.75
CA ILE A 112 -27.42 7.55 10.67
C ILE A 112 -28.47 8.08 9.71
N GLN A 113 -28.58 7.49 8.51
CA GLN A 113 -29.52 7.92 7.49
C GLN A 113 -30.98 7.62 7.86
N ALA A 114 -31.22 6.49 8.54
CA ALA A 114 -32.52 6.12 9.11
C ALA A 114 -32.89 6.93 10.37
N ARG A 115 -32.03 7.83 10.85
CA ARG A 115 -32.25 8.66 12.05
C ARG A 115 -32.47 7.87 13.35
N THR A 116 -31.90 6.66 13.42
CA THR A 116 -32.00 5.74 14.57
C THR A 116 -30.64 5.44 15.20
N PHE A 117 -29.64 6.25 14.86
CA PHE A 117 -28.25 6.05 15.30
C PHE A 117 -28.06 6.26 16.80
N SER A 118 -27.43 5.27 17.41
CA SER A 118 -26.79 5.32 18.72
C SER A 118 -25.68 4.26 18.75
N LEU A 119 -24.63 4.43 19.56
CA LEU A 119 -23.58 3.41 19.68
C LEU A 119 -24.14 2.05 20.14
N LYS A 120 -25.16 2.07 21.02
CA LYS A 120 -25.86 0.86 21.47
C LYS A 120 -26.63 0.16 20.34
N SER A 121 -27.33 0.92 19.49
CA SER A 121 -28.04 0.33 18.34
C SER A 121 -27.06 -0.19 17.29
N LEU A 122 -25.95 0.52 17.04
CA LEU A 122 -24.88 0.04 16.17
C LEU A 122 -24.29 -1.27 16.67
N PHE A 123 -23.85 -1.32 17.93
CA PHE A 123 -23.27 -2.52 18.54
C PHE A 123 -24.23 -3.73 18.49
N ARG A 124 -25.52 -3.51 18.78
CA ARG A 124 -26.55 -4.56 18.69
C ARG A 124 -26.69 -5.10 17.26
N GLN A 125 -26.73 -4.22 16.26
CA GLN A 125 -26.84 -4.64 14.85
C GLN A 125 -25.57 -5.37 14.40
N VAL A 126 -24.39 -4.86 14.74
CA VAL A 126 -23.10 -5.50 14.43
C VAL A 126 -23.03 -6.91 15.03
N ILE A 127 -23.39 -7.11 16.30
CA ILE A 127 -23.44 -8.44 16.91
C ILE A 127 -24.45 -9.35 16.20
N SER A 128 -25.61 -8.82 15.85
CA SER A 128 -26.64 -9.57 15.11
C SER A 128 -26.12 -10.06 13.76
N ASP A 129 -25.40 -9.21 13.02
CA ASP A 129 -24.82 -9.56 11.74
C ASP A 129 -23.68 -10.56 11.90
N LEU A 130 -22.82 -10.36 12.91
CA LEU A 130 -21.69 -11.25 13.23
C LEU A 130 -22.12 -12.69 13.48
N LYS A 131 -23.27 -12.91 14.14
CA LYS A 131 -23.83 -14.26 14.35
C LYS A 131 -24.18 -15.00 13.05
N ASN A 132 -24.37 -14.26 11.96
CA ASN A 132 -24.73 -14.81 10.66
C ASN A 132 -23.54 -14.91 9.70
N VAL A 133 -22.33 -14.51 10.14
CA VAL A 133 -21.14 -14.54 9.29
C VAL A 133 -20.68 -15.98 9.06
N ARG A 134 -20.48 -16.33 7.80
CA ARG A 134 -20.00 -17.66 7.37
C ARG A 134 -18.61 -17.54 6.76
N ILE A 135 -17.79 -18.59 6.91
CA ILE A 135 -16.43 -18.62 6.33
C ILE A 135 -16.41 -18.34 4.82
N GLN A 136 -17.41 -18.82 4.09
CA GLN A 136 -17.56 -18.57 2.64
C GLN A 136 -17.67 -17.08 2.31
N GLN A 137 -18.28 -16.28 3.20
CA GLN A 137 -18.40 -14.84 3.04
C GLN A 137 -17.07 -14.13 3.25
N LEU A 138 -16.25 -14.61 4.20
CA LEU A 138 -14.89 -14.10 4.42
C LEU A 138 -13.97 -14.43 3.24
N VAL A 139 -14.03 -15.66 2.72
CA VAL A 139 -13.27 -16.06 1.52
C VAL A 139 -13.68 -15.22 0.31
N PHE A 140 -15.00 -15.05 0.08
CA PHE A 140 -15.47 -14.16 -0.98
C PHE A 140 -15.03 -12.72 -0.75
N PHE A 141 -15.06 -12.23 0.49
CA PHE A 141 -14.61 -10.88 0.83
C PHE A 141 -13.15 -10.68 0.45
N VAL A 142 -12.25 -11.62 0.77
CA VAL A 142 -10.84 -11.57 0.36
C VAL A 142 -10.71 -11.54 -1.16
N PHE A 143 -11.38 -12.46 -1.85
CA PHE A 143 -11.36 -12.51 -3.32
C PHE A 143 -11.85 -11.20 -3.94
N TYR A 144 -13.01 -10.70 -3.50
CA TYR A 144 -13.59 -9.47 -4.02
C TYR A 144 -12.73 -8.26 -3.66
N PHE A 145 -12.13 -8.25 -2.47
CA PHE A 145 -11.23 -7.20 -2.04
C PHE A 145 -9.99 -7.12 -2.92
N LEU A 146 -9.27 -8.23 -3.14
CA LEU A 146 -8.11 -8.29 -4.04
C LEU A 146 -8.43 -7.75 -5.44
N LEU A 147 -9.64 -8.00 -5.91
CA LEU A 147 -10.13 -7.58 -7.21
C LEU A 147 -10.41 -6.07 -7.30
N ILE A 148 -10.81 -5.42 -6.19
CA ILE A 148 -11.05 -3.96 -6.15
C ILE A 148 -9.83 -3.13 -5.73
N ILE A 149 -8.82 -3.71 -5.05
CA ILE A 149 -7.61 -3.01 -4.57
C ILE A 149 -7.01 -2.08 -5.63
N PRO A 150 -6.78 -2.52 -6.89
CA PRO A 150 -6.10 -1.68 -7.87
C PRO A 150 -6.83 -0.38 -8.19
N PHE A 151 -8.16 -0.37 -8.04
CA PHE A 151 -9.01 0.79 -8.34
C PHE A 151 -9.36 1.58 -7.07
N GLY A 152 -9.31 0.91 -5.91
CA GLY A 152 -9.80 1.44 -4.65
C GLY A 152 -8.80 2.29 -3.90
N ARG A 153 -7.48 2.15 -4.10
CA ARG A 153 -6.44 2.74 -3.22
C ARG A 153 -6.59 4.24 -2.92
N TYR A 154 -7.02 5.03 -3.90
CA TYR A 154 -7.19 6.49 -3.75
C TYR A 154 -8.47 6.91 -2.99
N VAL A 155 -9.35 5.96 -2.73
CA VAL A 155 -10.70 6.15 -2.18
C VAL A 155 -10.90 5.33 -0.90
N PHE A 156 -10.34 4.13 -0.88
CA PHE A 156 -10.36 3.13 0.17
C PHE A 156 -8.91 2.83 0.57
N SER A 157 -8.45 3.47 1.64
CA SER A 157 -7.23 3.09 2.34
C SER A 157 -7.60 2.74 3.77
N THR A 158 -7.33 1.51 4.21
CA THR A 158 -7.47 1.13 5.62
C THR A 158 -6.10 0.74 6.16
N PRO A 159 -5.79 1.03 7.44
CA PRO A 159 -4.51 0.67 8.04
C PRO A 159 -4.21 -0.83 7.98
N LEU A 160 -5.23 -1.69 8.06
CA LEU A 160 -5.07 -3.15 8.00
C LEU A 160 -4.62 -3.64 6.61
N LEU A 161 -4.84 -2.85 5.55
CA LEU A 161 -4.65 -3.26 4.17
C LEU A 161 -3.47 -2.54 3.50
N SER A 162 -2.94 -1.48 4.11
CA SER A 162 -1.76 -0.74 3.61
C SER A 162 -0.46 -1.55 3.64
N LYS A 163 -0.45 -2.69 4.35
CA LYS A 163 0.67 -3.63 4.42
C LYS A 163 0.81 -4.48 3.15
N ILE A 164 -0.25 -4.64 2.35
CA ILE A 164 -0.20 -5.34 1.06
C ILE A 164 0.32 -4.36 -0.01
N LYS A 165 1.59 -4.50 -0.37
CA LYS A 165 2.23 -3.67 -1.42
C LYS A 165 2.54 -4.54 -2.64
N ILE A 166 2.25 -3.99 -3.82
CA ILE A 166 2.73 -4.56 -5.09
C ILE A 166 4.14 -4.02 -5.31
N PRO A 167 5.18 -4.86 -5.40
CA PRO A 167 6.55 -4.42 -5.64
C PRO A 167 6.71 -3.67 -6.98
N VAL A 168 7.63 -2.70 -7.03
CA VAL A 168 7.84 -1.86 -8.22
C VAL A 168 8.31 -2.67 -9.43
N PHE A 169 9.21 -3.64 -9.24
CA PHE A 169 9.70 -4.53 -10.29
C PHE A 169 8.58 -5.28 -11.04
N THR A 170 7.42 -5.48 -10.39
CA THR A 170 6.25 -6.10 -11.04
C THR A 170 5.75 -5.22 -12.18
N PHE A 171 5.69 -3.91 -11.98
CA PHE A 171 5.28 -2.97 -13.02
C PHE A 171 6.35 -2.81 -14.10
N GLU A 172 7.63 -2.82 -13.73
CA GLU A 172 8.74 -2.77 -14.69
C GLU A 172 8.67 -3.93 -15.69
N PHE A 173 8.45 -5.17 -15.20
CA PHE A 173 8.24 -6.32 -16.08
C PHE A 173 7.13 -6.09 -17.11
N PHE A 174 6.00 -5.50 -16.67
CA PHE A 174 4.88 -5.24 -17.57
C PHE A 174 5.12 -4.09 -18.54
N PHE A 175 5.94 -3.09 -18.18
CA PHE A 175 6.25 -1.95 -19.03
C PHE A 175 7.41 -2.20 -20.00
N LYS A 176 8.18 -3.28 -19.84
CA LYS A 176 9.27 -3.66 -20.77
C LYS A 176 8.81 -3.92 -22.21
N SER A 177 7.58 -4.37 -22.43
CA SER A 177 7.08 -4.71 -23.78
C SER A 177 5.60 -4.37 -23.94
N TRP A 178 5.19 -3.99 -25.14
CA TRP A 178 3.79 -3.67 -25.42
C TRP A 178 2.87 -4.88 -25.25
N GLN A 179 3.37 -6.11 -25.47
CA GLN A 179 2.62 -7.34 -25.23
C GLN A 179 2.32 -7.53 -23.74
N ASN A 180 3.31 -7.30 -22.87
CA ASN A 180 3.11 -7.38 -21.44
C ASN A 180 2.16 -6.26 -20.96
N MET A 181 2.30 -5.05 -21.50
CA MET A 181 1.37 -3.95 -21.24
C MET A 181 -0.06 -4.31 -21.64
N LEU A 182 -0.25 -4.97 -22.80
CA LEU A 182 -1.56 -5.41 -23.26
C LEU A 182 -2.15 -6.47 -22.32
N ILE A 183 -1.34 -7.43 -21.84
CA ILE A 183 -1.76 -8.42 -20.84
C ILE A 183 -2.22 -7.72 -19.56
N LEU A 184 -1.43 -6.76 -19.06
CA LEU A 184 -1.77 -5.99 -17.86
C LEU A 184 -3.06 -5.18 -18.06
N PHE A 185 -3.22 -4.53 -19.22
CA PHE A 185 -4.42 -3.78 -19.55
C PHE A 185 -5.66 -4.68 -19.60
N LEU A 186 -5.57 -5.84 -20.27
CA LEU A 186 -6.67 -6.80 -20.34
C LEU A 186 -7.01 -7.35 -18.95
N PHE A 187 -6.00 -7.65 -18.13
CA PHE A 187 -6.20 -8.05 -16.74
C PHE A 187 -6.97 -6.99 -15.94
N TYR A 188 -6.58 -5.71 -16.03
CA TYR A 188 -7.31 -4.63 -15.37
C TYR A 188 -8.71 -4.41 -15.94
N ALA A 189 -8.90 -4.52 -17.26
CA ALA A 189 -10.21 -4.39 -17.88
C ALA A 189 -11.16 -5.52 -17.42
N ILE A 190 -10.69 -6.76 -17.38
CA ILE A 190 -11.45 -7.93 -16.93
C ILE A 190 -11.77 -7.81 -15.44
N THR A 191 -10.77 -7.54 -14.59
CA THR A 191 -10.99 -7.39 -13.15
C THR A 191 -11.89 -6.21 -12.82
N PHE A 192 -11.78 -5.08 -13.53
CA PHE A 192 -12.70 -3.95 -13.40
C PHE A 192 -14.12 -4.33 -13.79
N TRP A 193 -14.30 -5.04 -14.91
CA TRP A 193 -15.60 -5.55 -15.32
C TRP A 193 -16.18 -6.48 -14.24
N ILE A 194 -15.46 -7.51 -13.80
CA ILE A 194 -15.90 -8.41 -12.71
C ILE A 194 -16.22 -7.63 -11.43
N SER A 195 -15.43 -6.59 -11.10
CA SER A 195 -15.60 -5.76 -9.89
C SER A 195 -16.95 -5.09 -9.89
N THR A 196 -17.29 -4.44 -11.00
CA THR A 196 -18.58 -3.77 -11.17
C THR A 196 -19.74 -4.76 -11.15
N ARG A 197 -19.54 -5.99 -11.66
CA ARG A 197 -20.56 -7.05 -11.68
C ARG A 197 -20.92 -7.56 -10.28
N LEU A 198 -19.93 -7.67 -9.41
CA LEU A 198 -20.05 -8.21 -8.05
C LEU A 198 -20.26 -7.15 -6.96
N ILE A 199 -20.33 -5.87 -7.32
CA ILE A 199 -20.25 -4.75 -6.37
C ILE A 199 -21.37 -4.66 -5.32
N LEU A 200 -22.55 -5.23 -5.61
CA LEU A 200 -23.66 -5.22 -4.66
C LEU A 200 -23.64 -6.44 -3.73
N THR A 201 -22.74 -7.39 -3.93
CA THR A 201 -22.72 -8.65 -3.15
C THR A 201 -22.49 -8.37 -1.66
N LEU A 202 -21.52 -7.53 -1.34
CA LEU A 202 -21.17 -7.19 0.05
C LEU A 202 -22.32 -6.48 0.80
N PRO A 203 -22.90 -5.36 0.29
CA PRO A 203 -24.03 -4.72 0.97
C PRO A 203 -25.27 -5.62 1.05
N LEU A 204 -25.52 -6.48 0.07
CA LEU A 204 -26.63 -7.45 0.14
C LEU A 204 -26.43 -8.50 1.23
N MET A 205 -25.21 -9.01 1.38
CA MET A 205 -24.87 -9.95 2.46
C MET A 205 -24.97 -9.30 3.84
N ILE A 206 -24.36 -8.13 4.01
CA ILE A 206 -24.30 -7.45 5.32
C ILE A 206 -25.67 -6.92 5.73
N LEU A 207 -26.39 -6.25 4.82
CA LEU A 207 -27.59 -5.47 5.19
C LEU A 207 -28.91 -6.20 4.98
N LYS A 208 -28.99 -7.13 4.02
CA LYS A 208 -30.18 -8.00 3.83
C LYS A 208 -29.99 -9.39 4.46
N GLY A 209 -28.81 -9.72 4.98
CA GLY A 209 -28.54 -11.06 5.53
C GLY A 209 -28.57 -12.17 4.48
N GLN A 210 -28.40 -11.84 3.19
CA GLN A 210 -28.48 -12.83 2.12
C GLN A 210 -27.29 -13.79 2.16
N SER A 211 -27.53 -15.06 1.80
CA SER A 211 -26.43 -16.00 1.57
C SER A 211 -25.59 -15.56 0.37
N LEU A 212 -24.30 -15.94 0.37
CA LEU A 212 -23.35 -15.54 -0.68
C LEU A 212 -23.86 -15.81 -2.10
N LYS A 213 -24.39 -17.00 -2.35
CA LYS A 213 -24.90 -17.39 -3.67
C LYS A 213 -26.07 -16.51 -4.13
N VAL A 214 -26.99 -16.20 -3.22
CA VAL A 214 -28.14 -15.33 -3.51
C VAL A 214 -27.67 -13.90 -3.79
N ALA A 215 -26.77 -13.38 -2.96
CA ALA A 215 -26.21 -12.03 -3.12
C ALA A 215 -25.43 -11.86 -4.43
N ILE A 216 -24.61 -12.84 -4.84
CA ILE A 216 -23.91 -12.83 -6.13
C ILE A 216 -24.92 -12.82 -7.28
N LYS A 217 -25.90 -13.73 -7.27
CA LYS A 217 -26.91 -13.84 -8.33
C LYS A 217 -27.68 -12.53 -8.48
N GLU A 218 -28.07 -11.92 -7.37
CA GLU A 218 -28.79 -10.64 -7.37
C GLU A 218 -27.89 -9.47 -7.82
N SER A 219 -26.63 -9.43 -7.39
CA SER A 219 -25.65 -8.43 -7.88
C SER A 219 -25.49 -8.53 -9.39
N LEU A 220 -25.26 -9.74 -9.93
CA LEU A 220 -25.12 -9.96 -11.37
C LEU A 220 -26.38 -9.58 -12.15
N LYS A 221 -27.57 -9.82 -11.59
CA LYS A 221 -28.84 -9.42 -12.22
C LYS A 221 -28.95 -7.89 -12.29
N ARG A 222 -28.68 -7.19 -11.18
CA ARG A 222 -28.82 -5.73 -11.07
C ARG A 222 -27.77 -4.94 -11.84
N THR A 223 -26.55 -5.46 -11.92
CA THR A 223 -25.43 -4.84 -12.62
C THR A 223 -25.39 -5.21 -14.11
N LYS A 224 -26.40 -5.93 -14.62
CA LYS A 224 -26.49 -6.35 -16.03
C LYS A 224 -26.66 -5.17 -16.98
N GLY A 225 -25.92 -5.22 -18.10
CA GLY A 225 -26.04 -4.30 -19.23
C GLY A 225 -25.05 -3.15 -19.21
N VAL A 226 -24.68 -2.70 -20.41
CA VAL A 226 -23.67 -1.65 -20.66
C VAL A 226 -24.05 -0.34 -19.96
N ARG A 227 -25.35 0.03 -19.96
CA ARG A 227 -25.84 1.22 -19.26
C ARG A 227 -25.55 1.20 -17.76
N ASN A 228 -25.72 0.05 -17.09
CA ASN A 228 -25.47 -0.09 -15.66
C ASN A 228 -23.98 -0.04 -15.36
N PHE A 229 -23.17 -0.72 -16.19
CA PHE A 229 -21.71 -0.63 -16.13
C PHE A 229 -21.25 0.83 -16.18
N PHE A 230 -21.59 1.58 -17.23
CA PHE A 230 -21.19 2.98 -17.35
C PHE A 230 -21.71 3.86 -16.21
N ARG A 231 -22.96 3.65 -15.76
CA ARG A 231 -23.53 4.42 -14.65
C ARG A 231 -22.74 4.22 -13.34
N LEU A 232 -22.41 2.97 -13.01
CA LEU A 232 -21.60 2.63 -11.84
C LEU A 232 -20.18 3.19 -11.99
N SER A 233 -19.52 2.92 -13.13
CA SER A 233 -18.15 3.36 -13.40
C SER A 233 -18.00 4.87 -13.37
N VAL A 234 -18.94 5.62 -13.96
CA VAL A 234 -18.94 7.10 -13.90
C VAL A 234 -19.15 7.59 -12.47
N TYR A 235 -20.06 6.99 -11.70
CA TYR A 235 -20.27 7.41 -10.32
C TYR A 235 -19.02 7.20 -9.47
N PHE A 236 -18.43 6.01 -9.52
CA PHE A 236 -17.20 5.68 -8.80
C PHE A 236 -16.02 6.53 -9.28
N GLY A 237 -15.88 6.73 -10.59
CA GLY A 237 -14.86 7.59 -11.18
C GLY A 237 -14.99 9.05 -10.72
N LEU A 238 -16.20 9.59 -10.61
CA LEU A 238 -16.42 10.95 -10.08
C LEU A 238 -16.05 11.07 -8.60
N ILE A 239 -16.34 10.05 -7.77
CA ILE A 239 -15.91 10.04 -6.36
C ILE A 239 -14.39 9.90 -6.26
N GLY A 240 -13.78 9.04 -7.07
CA GLY A 240 -12.33 8.89 -7.16
C GLY A 240 -11.65 10.22 -7.53
N LEU A 241 -12.13 10.86 -8.60
CA LEU A 241 -11.66 12.16 -9.04
C LEU A 241 -11.83 13.24 -7.97
N PHE A 242 -13.00 13.29 -7.33
CA PHE A 242 -13.23 14.19 -6.19
C PHE A 242 -12.22 13.95 -5.07
N SER A 243 -11.97 12.70 -4.69
CA SER A 243 -11.04 12.33 -3.62
C SER A 243 -9.60 12.72 -3.97
N ILE A 244 -9.18 12.50 -5.22
CA ILE A 244 -7.85 12.85 -5.72
C ILE A 244 -7.67 14.37 -5.73
N ILE A 245 -8.64 15.13 -6.26
CA ILE A 245 -8.57 16.59 -6.30
C ILE A 245 -8.51 17.17 -4.88
N MET A 246 -9.39 16.72 -3.98
CA MET A 246 -9.42 17.22 -2.61
C MET A 246 -8.15 16.88 -1.82
N GLN A 247 -7.61 15.67 -2.01
CA GLN A 247 -6.32 15.31 -1.42
C GLN A 247 -5.20 16.15 -2.02
N GLY A 248 -5.12 16.29 -3.35
CA GLY A 248 -4.13 17.11 -4.02
C GLY A 248 -4.13 18.55 -3.52
N LEU A 249 -5.30 19.17 -3.39
CA LEU A 249 -5.45 20.52 -2.83
C LEU A 249 -4.96 20.60 -1.37
N LEU A 250 -5.29 19.60 -0.54
CA LEU A 250 -4.83 19.52 0.85
C LEU A 250 -3.30 19.41 0.95
N PHE A 251 -2.70 18.52 0.17
CA PHE A 251 -1.25 18.33 0.13
C PHE A 251 -0.52 19.53 -0.45
N MET A 252 -1.01 20.13 -1.54
CA MET A 252 -0.43 21.36 -2.10
C MET A 252 -0.50 22.52 -1.10
N GLY A 253 -1.65 22.69 -0.42
CA GLY A 253 -1.80 23.71 0.61
C GLY A 253 -0.84 23.49 1.78
N GLY A 254 -0.69 22.24 2.24
CA GLY A 254 0.29 21.87 3.27
C GLY A 254 1.73 22.13 2.83
N TYR A 255 2.09 21.78 1.60
CA TYR A 255 3.42 22.01 1.03
C TYR A 255 3.77 23.51 0.98
N PHE A 256 2.90 24.35 0.42
CA PHE A 256 3.16 25.79 0.34
C PHE A 256 3.18 26.46 1.73
N ALA A 257 2.36 25.97 2.66
CA ALA A 257 2.42 26.43 4.05
C ALA A 257 3.74 26.04 4.71
N GLN A 258 4.24 24.82 4.48
CA GLN A 258 5.51 24.36 5.02
C GLN A 258 6.68 25.13 4.41
N ASP A 259 6.74 25.29 3.08
CA ASP A 259 7.79 26.06 2.40
C ASP A 259 7.89 27.51 2.91
N TYR A 260 6.77 28.09 3.35
CA TYR A 260 6.77 29.39 4.02
C TYR A 260 7.32 29.28 5.45
N LEU A 261 6.85 28.31 6.24
CA LEU A 261 7.26 28.13 7.64
C LEU A 261 8.72 27.69 7.80
N ASP A 262 9.29 26.98 6.82
CA ASP A 262 10.70 26.58 6.77
C ASP A 262 11.66 27.78 6.78
N LYS A 263 11.19 28.95 6.36
CA LYS A 263 11.95 30.22 6.37
C LYS A 263 11.85 30.94 7.73
N THR A 264 11.17 30.35 8.71
CA THR A 264 10.91 30.94 10.02
C THR A 264 11.42 30.04 11.15
N SER A 265 11.47 30.56 12.39
CA SER A 265 11.80 29.76 13.57
C SER A 265 10.73 28.72 13.93
N PHE A 266 9.58 28.72 13.25
CA PHE A 266 8.47 27.80 13.51
C PHE A 266 8.45 26.57 12.57
N ALA A 267 9.49 26.33 11.76
CA ALA A 267 9.55 25.25 10.78
C ALA A 267 9.09 23.89 11.34
N LEU A 268 9.64 23.47 12.50
CA LEU A 268 9.32 22.18 13.14
C LEU A 268 7.88 22.11 13.66
N VAL A 269 7.44 23.13 14.41
CA VAL A 269 6.06 23.20 14.92
C VAL A 269 5.06 23.27 13.78
N GLY A 270 5.43 23.98 12.71
CA GLY A 270 4.74 24.04 11.43
C GLY A 270 4.58 22.66 10.81
N ALA A 271 5.67 21.90 10.70
CA ALA A 271 5.68 20.56 10.13
C ALA A 271 4.74 19.61 10.88
N VAL A 272 4.80 19.58 12.21
CA VAL A 272 3.90 18.76 13.04
C VAL A 272 2.45 19.19 12.85
N SER A 273 2.16 20.49 12.88
CA SER A 273 0.80 21.03 12.74
C SER A 273 0.22 20.78 11.34
N ILE A 274 1.03 20.94 10.29
CA ILE A 274 0.63 20.69 8.90
C ILE A 274 0.39 19.20 8.68
N LEU A 275 1.24 18.33 9.25
CA LEU A 275 1.03 16.89 9.21
C LEU A 275 -0.31 16.51 9.86
N ASP A 276 -0.63 17.05 11.04
CA ASP A 276 -1.94 16.85 11.68
C ASP A 276 -3.12 17.29 10.79
N LEU A 277 -3.00 18.47 10.17
CA LEU A 277 -4.02 18.99 9.26
C LEU A 277 -4.20 18.08 8.03
N ILE A 278 -3.10 17.55 7.48
CA ILE A 278 -3.13 16.60 6.36
C ILE A 278 -3.82 15.30 6.79
N TRP A 279 -3.47 14.74 7.96
CA TRP A 279 -4.07 13.50 8.46
C TRP A 279 -5.56 13.64 8.76
N LEU A 280 -5.96 14.72 9.45
CA LEU A 280 -7.35 15.03 9.75
C LEU A 280 -8.14 15.32 8.47
N GLY A 281 -7.61 16.17 7.59
CA GLY A 281 -8.23 16.51 6.32
C GLY A 281 -8.41 15.28 5.42
N SER A 282 -7.39 14.43 5.31
CA SER A 282 -7.44 13.18 4.56
C SER A 282 -8.48 12.24 5.15
N SER A 283 -8.55 12.11 6.49
CA SER A 283 -9.56 11.30 7.17
C SER A 283 -10.99 11.77 6.89
N ILE A 284 -11.21 13.09 6.83
CA ILE A 284 -12.51 13.68 6.47
C ILE A 284 -12.85 13.39 5.00
N ILE A 285 -11.91 13.61 4.08
CA ILE A 285 -12.10 13.37 2.64
C ILE A 285 -12.41 11.88 2.40
N SER A 286 -11.62 10.97 2.97
CA SER A 286 -11.86 9.53 2.86
C SER A 286 -13.21 9.13 3.45
N THR A 287 -13.58 9.63 4.64
CA THR A 287 -14.89 9.32 5.23
C THR A 287 -16.03 9.81 4.33
N LEU A 288 -15.95 11.03 3.81
CA LEU A 288 -16.94 11.59 2.90
C LEU A 288 -17.10 10.74 1.65
N SER A 289 -15.99 10.34 1.02
CA SER A 289 -15.99 9.50 -0.17
C SER A 289 -16.58 8.11 0.10
N LEU A 290 -16.24 7.47 1.23
CA LEU A 290 -16.82 6.21 1.66
C LEU A 290 -18.32 6.31 1.91
N VAL A 291 -18.77 7.38 2.57
CA VAL A 291 -20.19 7.63 2.79
C VAL A 291 -20.93 7.78 1.47
N MET A 292 -20.38 8.53 0.50
CA MET A 292 -20.99 8.67 -0.83
C MET A 292 -21.12 7.31 -1.55
N LEU A 293 -20.05 6.51 -1.56
CA LEU A 293 -20.03 5.21 -2.24
C LEU A 293 -20.97 4.21 -1.59
N PHE A 294 -20.87 4.02 -0.27
CA PHE A 294 -21.72 3.07 0.43
C PHE A 294 -23.19 3.50 0.38
N SER A 295 -23.49 4.79 0.50
CA SER A 295 -24.87 5.28 0.34
C SER A 295 -25.42 5.05 -1.07
N TYR A 296 -24.56 5.15 -2.09
CA TYR A 296 -24.93 4.83 -3.46
C TYR A 296 -25.18 3.33 -3.65
N LEU A 297 -24.30 2.48 -3.14
CA LEU A 297 -24.45 1.02 -3.19
C LEU A 297 -25.69 0.54 -2.43
N MET A 298 -25.96 1.11 -1.26
CA MET A 298 -27.15 0.79 -0.48
C MET A 298 -28.44 1.16 -1.22
N ARG A 299 -28.43 2.28 -1.94
CA ARG A 299 -29.53 2.68 -2.84
C ARG A 299 -29.72 1.68 -3.98
N GLU A 300 -28.65 1.29 -4.67
CA GLU A 300 -28.74 0.34 -5.80
C GLU A 300 -29.10 -1.09 -5.34
N ALA A 301 -28.78 -1.45 -4.10
CA ALA A 301 -29.22 -2.68 -3.45
C ALA A 301 -30.72 -2.68 -3.07
N ASP A 302 -31.42 -1.56 -3.32
CA ASP A 302 -32.85 -1.35 -3.02
C ASP A 302 -33.17 -1.76 -1.58
N LEU A 303 -32.42 -1.17 -0.66
CA LEU A 303 -32.70 -1.24 0.75
C LEU A 303 -33.78 -0.18 1.01
N GLU A 304 -35.03 -0.62 1.19
CA GLU A 304 -36.27 0.17 1.23
C GLU A 304 -36.28 1.36 2.22
N ALA A 305 -35.27 1.48 3.09
CA ALA A 305 -35.11 2.57 4.05
C ALA A 305 -34.53 3.90 3.49
N PHE A 306 -34.25 3.98 2.18
CA PHE A 306 -33.43 5.05 1.59
C PHE A 306 -34.16 6.20 0.90
N GLU A 307 -35.49 6.15 0.84
CA GLU A 307 -36.25 7.39 0.68
C GLU A 307 -36.07 8.17 1.97
N ILE A 308 -35.14 9.14 1.96
CA ILE A 308 -34.99 10.14 3.01
C ILE A 308 -36.37 10.76 3.19
N SER A 309 -37.17 10.23 4.11
CA SER A 309 -38.46 10.80 4.40
C SER A 309 -38.17 12.23 4.81
N GLU A 310 -38.85 13.21 4.21
CA GLU A 310 -38.75 14.63 4.58
C GLU A 310 -39.22 14.88 6.03
N VAL A 311 -39.50 13.83 6.80
CA VAL A 311 -39.75 13.89 8.24
C VAL A 311 -38.46 14.30 8.94
N VAL A 312 -38.33 15.61 9.15
CA VAL A 312 -37.36 16.23 10.06
C VAL A 312 -37.63 15.71 11.47
N LYS A 313 -37.04 14.57 11.83
CA LYS A 313 -36.78 14.24 13.24
C LYS A 313 -35.38 14.73 13.58
N LYS A 314 -35.31 15.52 14.67
CA LYS A 314 -34.08 16.13 15.21
C LYS A 314 -32.98 15.07 15.28
N SER A 315 -31.75 15.46 14.95
CA SER A 315 -30.58 14.59 15.13
C SER A 315 -30.60 13.96 16.53
N PRO A 316 -30.17 12.69 16.69
CA PRO A 316 -30.00 12.11 18.01
C PRO A 316 -29.16 13.09 18.84
N LYS A 317 -29.66 13.49 20.02
CA LYS A 317 -28.99 14.44 20.91
C LYS A 317 -27.73 13.81 21.50
N VAL A 318 -26.68 13.61 20.70
CA VAL A 318 -25.33 13.45 21.24
C VAL A 318 -25.04 14.75 21.96
N ARG A 319 -24.97 14.70 23.30
CA ARG A 319 -24.78 15.90 24.13
C ARG A 319 -23.52 16.60 23.65
N ARG A 320 -23.58 17.92 23.40
CA ARG A 320 -22.48 18.77 22.90
C ARG A 320 -21.14 18.47 23.58
N LYS A 321 -21.15 18.18 24.88
CA LYS A 321 -19.98 17.75 25.66
C LYS A 321 -19.21 16.57 25.07
N TYR A 322 -19.89 15.51 24.61
CA TYR A 322 -19.24 14.32 24.07
C TYR A 322 -18.64 14.59 22.69
N LYS A 323 -19.26 15.49 21.91
CA LYS A 323 -18.69 15.93 20.64
C LYS A 323 -17.35 16.63 20.84
N ILE A 324 -17.31 17.56 21.80
CA ILE A 324 -16.10 18.28 22.17
C ILE A 324 -15.03 17.31 22.67
N ILE A 325 -15.35 16.44 23.63
CA ILE A 325 -14.39 15.48 24.20
C ILE A 325 -13.79 14.59 23.10
N PHE A 326 -14.61 13.99 22.24
CA PHE A 326 -14.13 13.12 21.17
C PHE A 326 -13.24 13.87 20.17
N SER A 327 -13.67 15.05 19.73
CA SER A 327 -12.88 15.86 18.79
C SER A 327 -11.55 16.31 19.39
N THR A 328 -11.55 16.76 20.66
CA THR A 328 -10.31 17.14 21.36
C THR A 328 -9.38 15.94 21.52
N LEU A 329 -9.91 14.79 21.96
CA LEU A 329 -9.10 13.59 22.11
C LEU A 329 -8.52 13.11 20.78
N ALA A 330 -9.30 13.14 19.70
CA ALA A 330 -8.82 12.80 18.36
C ALA A 330 -7.67 13.71 17.94
N VAL A 331 -7.83 15.04 18.07
CA VAL A 331 -6.77 16.01 17.75
C VAL A 331 -5.51 15.77 18.58
N LEU A 332 -5.65 15.55 19.90
CA LEU A 332 -4.49 15.28 20.77
C LEU A 332 -3.78 13.97 20.41
N ILE A 333 -4.52 12.92 20.05
CA ILE A 333 -3.94 11.65 19.59
C ILE A 333 -3.18 11.86 18.28
N PHE A 334 -3.76 12.55 17.31
CA PHE A 334 -3.07 12.85 16.04
C PHE A 334 -1.80 13.68 16.30
N ALA A 335 -1.88 14.72 17.12
CA ALA A 335 -0.73 15.55 17.48
C ALA A 335 0.40 14.76 18.15
N LEU A 336 0.05 13.85 19.08
CA LEU A 336 1.03 12.96 19.70
C LEU A 336 1.70 12.06 18.66
N VAL A 337 0.91 11.43 17.77
CA VAL A 337 1.44 10.56 16.70
C VAL A 337 2.34 11.36 15.76
N SER A 338 1.90 12.53 15.29
CA SER A 338 2.67 13.40 14.41
C SER A 338 3.96 13.89 15.06
N TRP A 339 3.92 14.25 16.34
CA TRP A 339 5.12 14.64 17.09
C TRP A 339 6.13 13.49 17.14
N THR A 340 5.70 12.30 17.60
CA THR A 340 6.58 11.13 17.68
C THR A 340 7.13 10.71 16.31
N TYR A 341 6.36 10.89 15.25
CA TYR A 341 6.80 10.62 13.88
C TYR A 341 7.91 11.60 13.48
N VAL A 342 7.70 12.92 13.64
CA VAL A 342 8.67 13.94 13.22
C VAL A 342 9.94 13.92 14.09
N GLU A 343 9.80 13.78 15.40
CA GLU A 343 10.94 13.66 16.34
C GLU A 343 11.82 12.46 15.98
N GLY A 344 11.22 11.30 15.70
CA GLY A 344 11.97 10.10 15.30
C GLY A 344 12.78 10.25 14.00
N PHE A 345 12.42 11.18 13.10
CA PHE A 345 13.24 11.50 11.92
C PHE A 345 14.44 12.42 12.23
N MET A 346 14.38 13.19 13.31
CA MET A 346 15.43 14.13 13.69
C MET A 346 16.58 13.45 14.45
N ASP A 347 16.31 12.30 15.08
CA ASP A 347 17.28 11.61 15.94
C ASP A 347 18.33 10.80 15.17
N THR A 348 18.11 10.52 13.88
CA THR A 348 19.03 9.69 13.09
C THR A 348 19.40 10.36 11.77
N VAL A 349 20.68 10.66 11.57
CA VAL A 349 21.21 10.99 10.24
C VAL A 349 21.13 9.72 9.39
N PRO A 350 20.37 9.71 8.28
CA PRO A 350 20.28 8.52 7.44
C PRO A 350 21.62 8.25 6.77
N LEU A 351 21.99 6.96 6.67
CA LEU A 351 23.13 6.56 5.85
C LEU A 351 22.81 6.84 4.38
N THR A 352 23.79 7.39 3.68
CA THR A 352 23.73 7.66 2.24
C THR A 352 24.44 6.54 1.48
N ILE A 353 23.74 5.93 0.53
CA ILE A 353 24.26 4.80 -0.24
C ILE A 353 24.09 5.10 -1.73
N SER A 354 25.20 5.19 -2.47
CA SER A 354 25.16 5.33 -3.92
C SER A 354 24.92 3.96 -4.56
N HIS A 355 23.81 3.82 -5.28
CA HIS A 355 23.42 2.59 -5.96
C HIS A 355 24.31 2.34 -7.18
N ARG A 356 24.92 1.15 -7.28
CA ARG A 356 25.86 0.74 -8.33
C ARG A 356 27.04 1.69 -8.55
N GLY A 357 27.42 2.45 -7.53
CA GLY A 357 28.53 3.41 -7.56
C GLY A 357 28.34 4.60 -8.49
N VAL A 358 27.12 4.90 -8.94
CA VAL A 358 26.80 6.08 -9.73
C VAL A 358 26.04 7.12 -8.92
N ASP A 359 26.20 8.37 -9.32
CA ASP A 359 25.40 9.52 -8.90
C ASP A 359 24.85 10.16 -10.18
N GLU A 360 23.55 9.98 -10.42
CA GLU A 360 22.89 10.28 -11.68
C GLU A 360 23.61 9.64 -12.90
N GLU A 361 24.04 10.44 -13.87
CA GLU A 361 24.70 9.99 -15.09
C GLU A 361 26.24 10.12 -15.01
N ASN A 362 26.82 10.16 -13.80
CA ASN A 362 28.25 10.46 -13.62
C ASN A 362 29.22 9.38 -14.14
N GLY A 363 28.75 8.17 -14.44
CA GLY A 363 29.57 7.07 -14.93
C GLY A 363 28.76 5.93 -15.53
N VAL A 364 29.46 4.87 -15.92
CA VAL A 364 28.82 3.57 -16.22
C VAL A 364 28.66 2.83 -14.90
N GLN A 365 27.47 2.32 -14.61
CA GLN A 365 27.18 1.60 -13.37
C GLN A 365 28.17 0.46 -13.10
N ASN A 366 28.42 0.16 -11.81
CA ASN A 366 29.25 -0.96 -11.37
C ASN A 366 30.71 -0.91 -11.89
N THR A 367 31.24 0.29 -12.16
CA THR A 367 32.62 0.47 -12.63
C THR A 367 33.48 1.29 -11.66
N ILE A 368 34.79 1.06 -11.68
CA ILE A 368 35.75 1.78 -10.84
C ILE A 368 35.72 3.30 -11.10
N PRO A 369 35.72 3.80 -12.35
CA PRO A 369 35.67 5.24 -12.60
C PRO A 369 34.41 5.91 -12.05
N ALA A 370 33.26 5.23 -12.10
CA ALA A 370 32.01 5.72 -11.51
C ALA A 370 32.13 5.79 -9.98
N MET A 371 32.60 4.71 -9.35
CA MET A 371 32.81 4.65 -7.90
C MET A 371 33.76 5.75 -7.41
N GLU A 372 34.92 5.92 -8.07
CA GLU A 372 35.90 6.96 -7.71
C GLU A 372 35.35 8.38 -7.90
N ALA A 373 34.49 8.59 -8.91
CA ALA A 373 33.81 9.86 -9.10
C ALA A 373 32.80 10.12 -7.98
N THR A 374 31.97 9.12 -7.65
CA THR A 374 30.93 9.20 -6.63
C THR A 374 31.51 9.33 -5.22
N ALA A 375 32.63 8.68 -4.92
CA ALA A 375 33.32 8.76 -3.63
C ALA A 375 33.74 10.20 -3.27
N LYS A 376 33.89 11.10 -4.26
CA LYS A 376 34.17 12.54 -4.02
C LYS A 376 33.02 13.26 -3.33
N SER A 377 31.78 12.80 -3.53
CA SER A 377 30.58 13.28 -2.84
C SER A 377 30.45 12.70 -1.43
N LYS A 378 31.34 11.78 -1.03
CA LYS A 378 31.43 11.14 0.30
C LYS A 378 30.13 10.46 0.78
N PRO A 379 29.51 9.59 -0.02
CA PRO A 379 28.43 8.75 0.51
C PRO A 379 28.98 7.82 1.60
N ASP A 380 28.15 7.45 2.57
CA ASP A 380 28.54 6.51 3.63
C ASP A 380 28.96 5.16 3.04
N TYR A 381 28.26 4.72 1.99
CA TYR A 381 28.52 3.50 1.25
C TYR A 381 28.35 3.68 -0.27
N VAL A 382 29.11 2.91 -1.04
CA VAL A 382 28.81 2.63 -2.45
C VAL A 382 28.30 1.19 -2.52
N GLU A 383 27.09 1.03 -3.05
CA GLU A 383 26.50 -0.25 -3.34
C GLU A 383 26.95 -0.73 -4.72
N MET A 384 27.16 -2.04 -4.85
CA MET A 384 27.58 -2.69 -6.08
C MET A 384 27.19 -4.16 -6.09
N ASP A 385 27.01 -4.70 -7.30
CA ASP A 385 26.56 -6.07 -7.51
C ASP A 385 27.72 -6.97 -7.92
N ILE A 386 27.79 -8.18 -7.35
CA ILE A 386 28.74 -9.20 -7.78
C ILE A 386 28.05 -10.47 -8.25
N GLN A 387 28.70 -11.15 -9.21
CA GLN A 387 28.31 -12.46 -9.72
C GLN A 387 29.53 -13.38 -9.80
N GLU A 388 29.32 -14.69 -9.64
CA GLU A 388 30.37 -15.68 -9.86
C GLU A 388 30.63 -15.88 -11.37
N THR A 389 31.89 -16.08 -11.74
CA THR A 389 32.33 -16.36 -13.10
C THR A 389 32.52 -17.87 -13.32
N LYS A 390 32.67 -18.28 -14.58
CA LYS A 390 32.90 -19.69 -14.96
C LYS A 390 34.08 -20.34 -14.23
N ASP A 391 35.11 -19.56 -13.93
CA ASP A 391 36.34 -19.95 -13.24
C ASP A 391 36.30 -19.64 -11.73
N HIS A 392 35.09 -19.53 -11.15
CA HIS A 392 34.83 -19.36 -9.71
C HIS A 392 35.48 -18.11 -9.10
N GLN A 393 35.64 -17.07 -9.92
CA GLN A 393 36.01 -15.73 -9.47
C GLN A 393 34.77 -14.85 -9.39
N PHE A 394 34.95 -13.58 -9.00
CA PHE A 394 33.85 -12.64 -8.81
C PHE A 394 34.05 -11.40 -9.68
N VAL A 395 33.02 -11.11 -10.48
CA VAL A 395 32.95 -9.94 -11.35
C VAL A 395 31.93 -8.94 -10.78
N VAL A 396 32.15 -7.65 -11.02
CA VAL A 396 31.18 -6.61 -10.62
C VAL A 396 30.16 -6.39 -11.74
N PHE A 397 28.94 -6.93 -11.59
CA PHE A 397 27.90 -6.84 -12.60
C PHE A 397 26.50 -7.16 -12.07
N HIS A 398 25.50 -6.39 -12.51
CA HIS A 398 24.11 -6.50 -12.04
C HIS A 398 23.28 -7.54 -12.81
N ASP A 399 23.25 -7.46 -14.14
CA ASP A 399 22.20 -8.11 -14.93
C ASP A 399 22.44 -9.61 -15.13
N PRO A 400 21.40 -10.40 -15.43
CA PRO A 400 21.55 -11.83 -15.72
C PRO A 400 22.37 -12.12 -16.98
N THR A 401 22.50 -11.16 -17.89
CA THR A 401 23.25 -11.28 -19.15
C THR A 401 23.94 -9.97 -19.48
N LEU A 402 25.07 -10.01 -20.19
CA LEU A 402 25.81 -8.83 -20.64
C LEU A 402 25.11 -8.05 -21.78
N LYS A 403 23.86 -8.40 -22.13
CA LYS A 403 23.16 -7.91 -23.31
C LYS A 403 22.93 -6.41 -23.28
N ASP A 404 22.50 -5.88 -22.15
CA ASP A 404 22.04 -4.49 -22.05
C ASP A 404 23.22 -3.51 -22.06
N LEU A 405 24.35 -3.87 -21.44
CA LEU A 405 25.54 -2.99 -21.33
C LEU A 405 26.63 -3.27 -22.37
N ALA A 406 26.72 -4.49 -22.90
CA ALA A 406 27.78 -4.89 -23.85
C ALA A 406 27.25 -5.50 -25.16
N GLY A 407 25.93 -5.70 -25.32
CA GLY A 407 25.36 -6.36 -26.49
C GLY A 407 25.62 -7.88 -26.55
N ILE A 408 26.16 -8.48 -25.49
CA ILE A 408 26.52 -9.91 -25.43
C ILE A 408 25.43 -10.67 -24.65
N ASP A 409 24.62 -11.46 -25.34
CA ASP A 409 23.53 -12.24 -24.73
C ASP A 409 24.07 -13.52 -24.06
N THR A 410 24.92 -13.35 -23.05
CA THR A 410 25.56 -14.44 -22.30
C THR A 410 25.63 -14.08 -20.81
N PRO A 411 25.30 -15.03 -19.91
CA PRO A 411 25.44 -14.83 -18.47
C PRO A 411 26.92 -14.84 -18.02
N PRO A 412 27.30 -14.09 -16.96
CA PRO A 412 28.66 -14.08 -16.43
C PRO A 412 29.21 -15.46 -16.06
N GLN A 413 28.35 -16.36 -15.56
CA GLN A 413 28.72 -17.73 -15.15
C GLN A 413 29.20 -18.61 -16.32
N LYS A 414 29.03 -18.16 -17.57
CA LYS A 414 29.54 -18.85 -18.77
C LYS A 414 30.85 -18.29 -19.30
N LEU A 415 31.36 -17.20 -18.72
CA LEU A 415 32.59 -16.54 -19.11
C LEU A 415 33.59 -16.56 -17.96
N THR A 416 34.87 -16.68 -18.28
CA THR A 416 35.95 -16.53 -17.31
C THR A 416 36.09 -15.07 -16.89
N LEU A 417 36.69 -14.81 -15.73
CA LEU A 417 36.94 -13.45 -15.28
C LEU A 417 37.74 -12.64 -16.31
N ALA A 418 38.75 -13.27 -16.93
CA ALA A 418 39.57 -12.63 -17.95
C ALA A 418 38.78 -12.22 -19.20
N GLU A 419 37.80 -13.02 -19.63
CA GLU A 419 36.91 -12.65 -20.75
C GLU A 419 36.01 -11.47 -20.37
N LEU A 420 35.49 -11.48 -19.14
CA LEU A 420 34.61 -10.43 -18.62
C LEU A 420 35.34 -9.10 -18.46
N THR A 421 36.53 -9.09 -17.85
CA THR A 421 37.27 -7.83 -17.59
C THR A 421 37.83 -7.17 -18.86
N ASN A 422 37.82 -7.89 -19.99
CA ASN A 422 38.15 -7.34 -21.31
C ASN A 422 36.92 -6.80 -22.06
N THR A 423 35.73 -6.90 -21.48
CA THR A 423 34.49 -6.42 -22.09
C THR A 423 34.24 -4.96 -21.74
N VAL A 424 33.82 -4.17 -22.73
CA VAL A 424 33.48 -2.75 -22.56
C VAL A 424 31.98 -2.61 -22.33
N PHE A 425 31.60 -2.02 -21.21
CA PHE A 425 30.25 -1.54 -20.96
C PHE A 425 30.04 -0.14 -21.52
N SER A 426 28.84 0.11 -22.02
CA SER A 426 28.40 1.41 -22.51
C SER A 426 27.06 1.79 -21.90
N GLU A 427 27.02 2.97 -21.29
CA GLU A 427 25.81 3.52 -20.65
C GLU A 427 25.92 5.05 -20.66
N ASN A 428 24.82 5.76 -20.94
CA ASN A 428 24.76 7.24 -20.94
C ASN A 428 25.90 7.91 -21.74
N GLY A 429 26.28 7.32 -22.88
CA GLY A 429 27.37 7.82 -23.74
C GLY A 429 28.78 7.63 -23.18
N LYS A 430 28.93 6.99 -22.01
CA LYS A 430 30.21 6.67 -21.37
C LYS A 430 30.57 5.21 -21.61
N LYS A 431 31.87 4.91 -21.51
CA LYS A 431 32.41 3.55 -21.66
C LYS A 431 33.39 3.24 -20.55
N ALA A 432 33.34 2.02 -20.04
CA ALA A 432 34.27 1.51 -19.04
C ALA A 432 34.39 -0.01 -19.15
N LEU A 433 35.48 -0.58 -18.65
CA LEU A 433 35.64 -2.02 -18.56
C LEU A 433 34.90 -2.58 -17.35
N ILE A 434 34.44 -3.82 -17.45
CA ILE A 434 33.89 -4.56 -16.31
C ILE A 434 35.04 -4.82 -15.31
N PRO A 435 34.93 -4.41 -14.04
CA PRO A 435 35.97 -4.71 -13.08
C PRO A 435 35.80 -6.10 -12.47
N SER A 436 36.93 -6.71 -12.08
CA SER A 436 36.89 -7.79 -11.09
C SER A 436 36.52 -7.24 -9.72
N PHE A 437 35.97 -8.08 -8.84
CA PHE A 437 35.73 -7.64 -7.47
C PHE A 437 37.03 -7.35 -6.71
N ASP A 438 38.12 -8.04 -7.03
CA ASP A 438 39.44 -7.77 -6.46
C ASP A 438 39.90 -6.34 -6.75
N ASP A 439 39.79 -5.91 -8.01
CA ASP A 439 40.19 -4.57 -8.46
C ASP A 439 39.26 -3.49 -7.90
N TYR A 440 37.96 -3.77 -7.90
CA TYR A 440 36.98 -2.82 -7.38
C TYR A 440 37.16 -2.58 -5.88
N LEU A 441 37.36 -3.66 -5.10
CA LEU A 441 37.60 -3.56 -3.66
C LEU A 441 38.92 -2.82 -3.38
N ALA A 442 39.99 -3.11 -4.12
CA ALA A 442 41.26 -2.40 -3.98
C ALA A 442 41.14 -0.90 -4.32
N ALA A 443 40.37 -0.56 -5.36
CA ALA A 443 40.10 0.84 -5.71
C ALA A 443 39.29 1.55 -4.61
N ALA A 444 38.27 0.88 -4.05
CA ALA A 444 37.46 1.42 -2.95
C ALA A 444 38.30 1.64 -1.68
N GLU A 445 39.14 0.69 -1.31
CA GLU A 445 40.12 0.80 -0.21
C GLU A 445 41.05 2.01 -0.42
N LYS A 446 41.55 2.21 -1.65
CA LYS A 446 42.45 3.33 -2.00
C LYS A 446 41.81 4.71 -1.80
N VAL A 447 40.50 4.83 -2.08
CA VAL A 447 39.75 6.08 -1.86
C VAL A 447 39.03 6.10 -0.49
N ASN A 448 39.25 5.09 0.36
CA ASN A 448 38.63 4.93 1.66
C ASN A 448 37.08 4.96 1.61
N GLN A 449 36.50 4.38 0.56
CA GLN A 449 35.06 4.26 0.37
C GLN A 449 34.58 2.90 0.89
N LYS A 450 33.60 2.91 1.80
CA LYS A 450 32.97 1.66 2.27
C LYS A 450 32.01 1.12 1.20
N LEU A 451 31.88 -0.20 1.16
CA LEU A 451 31.03 -0.89 0.20
C LEU A 451 29.82 -1.57 0.85
N LEU A 452 28.69 -1.56 0.14
CA LEU A 452 27.57 -2.48 0.34
C LEU A 452 27.57 -3.46 -0.85
N VAL A 453 27.93 -4.71 -0.60
CA VAL A 453 28.13 -5.71 -1.65
C VAL A 453 26.86 -6.54 -1.82
N GLU A 454 26.19 -6.45 -2.97
CA GLU A 454 25.08 -7.34 -3.34
C GLU A 454 25.59 -8.62 -3.98
N ILE A 455 25.29 -9.76 -3.36
CA ILE A 455 25.56 -11.07 -3.98
C ILE A 455 24.32 -11.45 -4.78
N LYS A 456 24.44 -11.45 -6.12
CA LYS A 456 23.41 -11.98 -7.02
C LYS A 456 23.57 -13.48 -7.12
N VAL A 457 22.48 -14.23 -6.93
CA VAL A 457 22.49 -15.70 -7.04
C VAL A 457 21.88 -16.14 -8.36
N SER A 458 22.47 -17.16 -8.95
CA SER A 458 22.08 -17.77 -10.21
C SER A 458 22.07 -19.29 -10.08
N PRO A 459 21.17 -20.01 -10.78
CA PRO A 459 21.20 -21.47 -10.86
C PRO A 459 22.51 -22.04 -11.46
N PHE A 460 23.33 -21.19 -12.08
CA PHE A 460 24.63 -21.58 -12.66
C PHE A 460 25.80 -21.41 -11.70
N ASP A 461 25.58 -20.82 -10.52
CA ASP A 461 26.65 -20.62 -9.54
C ASP A 461 27.09 -21.96 -8.94
N SER A 462 28.34 -21.98 -8.46
CA SER A 462 28.88 -23.14 -7.81
C SER A 462 28.21 -23.37 -6.45
N PRO A 463 28.01 -24.64 -6.03
CA PRO A 463 27.46 -24.94 -4.70
C PRO A 463 28.28 -24.36 -3.53
N LYS A 464 29.54 -23.95 -3.79
CA LYS A 464 30.45 -23.37 -2.81
C LYS A 464 30.67 -21.88 -3.00
N MET A 465 29.90 -21.20 -3.86
CA MET A 465 30.09 -19.80 -4.20
C MET A 465 30.21 -18.90 -2.95
N VAL A 466 29.28 -19.03 -2.01
CA VAL A 466 29.29 -18.24 -0.76
C VAL A 466 30.48 -18.59 0.14
N GLU A 467 30.86 -19.86 0.24
CA GLU A 467 32.02 -20.31 1.01
C GLU A 467 33.32 -19.73 0.40
N ASN A 468 33.46 -19.83 -0.92
CA ASN A 468 34.59 -19.30 -1.68
C ASN A 468 34.69 -17.77 -1.55
N PHE A 469 33.56 -17.08 -1.67
CA PHE A 469 33.47 -15.63 -1.47
C PHE A 469 33.91 -15.24 -0.06
N SER A 470 33.32 -15.86 0.96
CA SER A 470 33.60 -15.58 2.37
C SER A 470 35.08 -15.83 2.70
N LYS A 471 35.63 -16.93 2.20
CA LYS A 471 37.06 -17.27 2.38
C LYS A 471 37.98 -16.25 1.72
N LYS A 472 37.65 -15.76 0.53
CA LYS A 472 38.49 -14.83 -0.24
C LYS A 472 38.39 -13.38 0.26
N TYR A 473 37.18 -12.93 0.64
CA TYR A 473 36.91 -11.51 0.90
C TYR A 473 36.47 -11.19 2.33
N GLY A 474 35.97 -12.15 3.09
CA GLY A 474 35.32 -11.90 4.37
C GLY A 474 36.18 -11.11 5.37
N ALA A 475 37.46 -11.44 5.49
CA ALA A 475 38.38 -10.73 6.39
C ALA A 475 38.64 -9.27 5.95
N ARG A 476 38.76 -9.02 4.64
CA ARG A 476 38.93 -7.65 4.09
C ARG A 476 37.66 -6.83 4.30
N LEU A 477 36.50 -7.38 3.95
CA LEU A 477 35.21 -6.71 4.10
C LEU A 477 34.90 -6.35 5.56
N LEU A 478 35.21 -7.22 6.51
CA LEU A 478 35.07 -6.92 7.94
C LEU A 478 36.01 -5.80 8.39
N LYS A 479 37.27 -5.82 7.94
CA LYS A 479 38.26 -4.77 8.23
C LYS A 479 37.78 -3.41 7.70
N ASP A 480 37.20 -3.40 6.49
CA ASP A 480 36.76 -2.19 5.81
C ASP A 480 35.37 -1.73 6.27
N LYS A 481 34.73 -2.47 7.19
CA LYS A 481 33.37 -2.23 7.68
C LYS A 481 32.34 -2.19 6.54
N ALA A 482 32.58 -3.00 5.51
CA ALA A 482 31.64 -3.23 4.42
C ALA A 482 30.42 -4.02 4.91
N MET A 483 29.32 -3.88 4.19
CA MET A 483 28.09 -4.63 4.42
C MET A 483 27.85 -5.57 3.23
N ILE A 484 27.10 -6.65 3.47
CA ILE A 484 26.70 -7.61 2.44
C ILE A 484 25.18 -7.74 2.50
N HIS A 485 24.53 -7.76 1.34
CA HIS A 485 23.10 -8.04 1.21
C HIS A 485 22.80 -8.92 -0.01
N SER A 486 21.62 -9.52 -0.05
CA SER A 486 21.11 -10.30 -1.18
C SER A 486 19.59 -10.40 -1.09
N LEU A 487 18.93 -10.62 -2.22
CA LEU A 487 17.49 -10.88 -2.30
C LEU A 487 17.15 -12.38 -2.22
N ASP A 488 18.15 -13.27 -2.33
CA ASP A 488 17.97 -14.70 -2.55
C ASP A 488 18.08 -15.58 -1.29
#